data_AF-A0A933VNG0-F1
#
_entry.id   AF-A0A933VNG0-F1
#
_cell.length_a   1.000
_cell.length_b   1.000
_cell.length_c   1.000
_cell.angle_alpha   90.00
_cell.angle_beta   90.00
_cell.angle_gamma   90.00
#
_symmetry.space_group_name_H-M   'P 1'
#
loop_
_entity.id
_entity.type
_entity.pdbx_description
1 polymer ?
#
loop_
_entity_poly.entity_id
_entity_poly.type
_entity_poly.pdbx_seq_one_letter_code
_entity_poly.pdbx_strand_id
1 'polypeptide(L)'
;MQRTLKVGFIGGGKNSAVGRTHAVASQMDGRWELVAGAFSRHTDVNLRTGSDWGVDADRTYASWTQLVESEAGRLDAVVVLTPTPQHDEQVLAL
;
A
#
# COMPACT_ATOMS: atom_id res chain seq x y z
N MET A 1 14.13 -3.61 21.74
CA MET A 1 13.03 -4.06 20.85
C MET A 1 13.44 -3.77 19.41
N GLN A 2 13.16 -4.65 18.45
CA GLN A 2 13.44 -4.36 17.03
C GLN A 2 12.45 -3.30 16.53
N ARG A 3 12.91 -2.43 15.62
CA ARG A 3 12.08 -1.39 15.00
C ARG A 3 11.03 -2.03 14.08
N THR A 4 9.77 -1.62 14.19
CA THR A 4 8.72 -1.99 13.23
C THR A 4 9.01 -1.38 11.86
N LEU A 5 8.90 -2.21 10.82
CA LEU A 5 9.12 -1.82 9.43
C LEU A 5 7.84 -1.22 8.84
N LYS A 6 7.98 -0.15 8.07
CA LYS A 6 6.88 0.57 7.43
C LYS A 6 6.70 0.09 6.00
N VAL A 7 5.50 -0.35 5.65
CA VAL A 7 5.18 -0.81 4.30
C VAL A 7 4.10 0.05 3.67
N GLY A 8 4.23 0.30 2.36
CA GLY A 8 3.20 0.94 1.53
C GLY A 8 2.66 -0.01 0.47
N PHE A 9 1.38 0.10 0.12
CA PHE A 9 0.75 -0.76 -0.88
C PHE A 9 0.40 0.01 -2.16
N ILE A 10 0.75 -0.56 -3.31
CA ILE A 10 0.31 -0.11 -4.65
C ILE A 10 -0.73 -1.12 -5.17
N GLY A 11 -1.97 -0.68 -5.35
CA GLY A 11 -3.09 -1.54 -5.70
C GLY A 11 -3.61 -2.39 -4.54
N GLY A 12 -4.30 -3.48 -4.85
CA GLY A 12 -4.80 -4.39 -3.83
C GLY A 12 -5.95 -3.83 -3.00
N GLY A 13 -6.77 -2.90 -3.49
CA GLY A 13 -7.97 -2.42 -2.80
C GLY A 13 -8.86 -3.53 -2.24
N LYS A 14 -9.77 -3.21 -1.33
CA LYS A 14 -10.58 -4.21 -0.61
C LYS A 14 -11.46 -5.13 -1.47
N ASN A 15 -11.68 -4.78 -2.72
CA ASN A 15 -12.35 -5.59 -3.73
C ASN A 15 -11.38 -6.51 -4.52
N SER A 16 -10.08 -6.49 -4.20
CA SER A 16 -9.04 -7.32 -4.78
C SER A 16 -9.05 -8.72 -4.16
N ALA A 17 -8.83 -9.73 -4.99
CA ALA A 17 -8.61 -11.11 -4.56
C ALA A 17 -7.36 -11.28 -3.69
N VAL A 18 -6.36 -10.39 -3.83
CA VAL A 18 -5.05 -10.52 -3.15
C VAL A 18 -4.83 -9.48 -2.05
N GLY A 19 -5.57 -8.37 -2.06
CA GLY A 19 -5.37 -7.24 -1.16
C GLY A 19 -5.41 -7.60 0.32
N ARG A 20 -6.56 -8.15 0.75
CA ARG A 20 -6.78 -8.54 2.15
C ARG A 20 -5.76 -9.57 2.64
N THR A 21 -5.37 -10.51 1.79
CA THR A 21 -4.39 -11.54 2.13
C THR A 21 -3.03 -10.93 2.48
N HIS A 22 -2.54 -9.98 1.67
CA HIS A 22 -1.26 -9.30 1.93
C HIS A 22 -1.35 -8.36 3.13
N ALA A 23 -2.47 -7.64 3.29
CA ALA A 23 -2.68 -6.79 4.46
C ALA A 23 -2.58 -7.62 5.74
N VAL A 24 -3.34 -8.73 5.84
CA VAL A 24 -3.26 -9.63 6.99
C VAL A 24 -1.85 -10.20 7.15
N ALA A 25 -1.26 -10.77 6.10
CA ALA A 25 0.05 -11.41 6.17
C ALA A 25 1.16 -10.48 6.66
N SER A 26 1.17 -9.22 6.21
CA SER A 26 2.16 -8.23 6.66
C SER A 26 2.12 -7.99 8.17
N GLN A 27 0.96 -8.10 8.80
CA GLN A 27 0.78 -7.80 10.22
C GLN A 27 0.98 -9.03 11.13
N MET A 28 0.99 -10.25 10.56
CA MET A 28 0.89 -11.50 11.34
C MET A 28 2.03 -11.75 12.32
N ASP A 29 3.25 -11.30 12.00
CA ASP A 29 4.43 -11.51 12.85
C ASP A 29 4.80 -10.29 13.70
N GLY A 30 3.99 -9.22 13.63
CA GLY A 30 4.18 -7.97 14.36
C GLY A 30 5.42 -7.17 13.94
N ARG A 31 6.04 -7.47 12.79
CA ARG A 31 7.26 -6.78 12.32
C ARG A 31 6.98 -5.64 11.36
N TRP A 32 5.82 -5.63 10.72
CA TRP A 32 5.47 -4.63 9.73
C TRP A 32 4.20 -3.88 10.11
N GLU A 33 4.13 -2.63 9.69
CA GLU A 33 2.98 -1.76 9.82
C GLU A 33 2.64 -1.21 8.42
N LEU A 34 1.42 -1.43 7.96
CA LEU A 34 0.90 -0.82 6.74
C LEU A 34 0.54 0.63 7.03
N VAL A 35 1.29 1.57 6.45
CA VAL A 35 1.21 2.99 6.84
C VAL A 35 0.89 3.95 5.69
N ALA A 36 0.87 3.47 4.45
CA ALA A 36 0.56 4.26 3.26
C ALA A 36 -0.03 3.37 2.16
N GLY A 37 -0.83 3.95 1.26
CA GLY A 37 -1.33 3.18 0.12
C GLY A 37 -2.00 3.98 -0.98
N ALA A 38 -1.91 3.43 -2.20
CA ALA A 38 -2.68 3.83 -3.37
C ALA A 38 -3.43 2.58 -3.86
N PHE A 39 -4.53 2.26 -3.18
CA PHE A 39 -5.20 0.97 -3.24
C PHE A 39 -6.11 0.79 -4.48
N SER A 40 -6.69 1.88 -4.96
CA SER A 40 -7.63 1.88 -6.08
C SER A 40 -7.67 3.22 -6.80
N ARG A 41 -7.96 3.18 -8.11
CA ARG A 41 -8.26 4.37 -8.91
C ARG A 41 -9.67 4.93 -8.64
N HIS A 42 -10.53 4.12 -8.02
CA HIS A 42 -11.85 4.56 -7.56
C HIS A 42 -11.72 5.15 -6.16
N THR A 43 -11.98 6.44 -6.03
CA THR A 43 -11.78 7.22 -4.79
C THR A 43 -12.48 6.61 -3.59
N ASP A 44 -13.71 6.14 -3.75
CA ASP A 44 -14.50 5.54 -2.68
C ASP A 44 -13.88 4.21 -2.19
N VAL A 45 -13.43 3.36 -3.12
CA VAL A 45 -12.75 2.10 -2.80
C VAL A 45 -11.40 2.40 -2.16
N ASN A 46 -10.68 3.41 -2.64
CA ASN A 46 -9.36 3.79 -2.14
C ASN A 46 -9.43 4.24 -0.68
N LEU A 47 -10.26 5.24 -0.38
CA LEU A 47 -10.41 5.80 0.96
C LEU A 47 -11.01 4.78 1.94
N ARG A 48 -12.00 4.00 1.50
CA ARG A 48 -12.54 2.93 2.35
C ARG A 48 -11.50 1.84 2.63
N THR A 49 -10.63 1.51 1.66
CA THR A 49 -9.56 0.52 1.91
C THR A 49 -8.58 1.05 2.95
N GLY A 50 -8.12 2.31 2.82
CA GLY A 50 -7.25 2.94 3.80
C GLY A 50 -7.88 2.95 5.20
N SER A 51 -9.14 3.41 5.30
CA SER A 51 -9.88 3.42 6.57
C SER A 51 -10.08 2.02 7.17
N ASP A 52 -10.44 1.02 6.35
CA ASP A 52 -10.67 -0.35 6.83
C ASP A 52 -9.37 -0.99 7.34
N TRP A 53 -8.22 -0.55 6.84
CA TRP A 53 -6.89 -1.12 7.15
C TRP A 53 -6.04 -0.25 8.07
N GLY A 54 -6.62 0.82 8.63
CA GLY A 54 -5.94 1.70 9.60
C GLY A 54 -4.86 2.60 9.01
N VAL A 55 -4.91 2.87 7.70
CA VAL A 55 -4.02 3.83 7.04
C VAL A 55 -4.59 5.22 7.13
N ASP A 56 -3.76 6.18 7.56
CA ASP A 56 -4.16 7.58 7.66
C ASP A 56 -4.63 8.13 6.30
N ALA A 57 -5.65 8.99 6.35
CA ALA A 57 -6.26 9.54 5.14
C ALA A 57 -5.29 10.43 4.34
N ASP A 58 -4.34 11.08 5.00
CA ASP A 58 -3.29 11.89 4.38
C ASP A 58 -2.18 11.04 3.71
N ARG A 59 -2.11 9.74 4.04
CA ARG A 59 -1.20 8.76 3.41
C ARG A 59 -1.94 7.74 2.54
N THR A 60 -3.20 8.02 2.24
CA THR A 60 -4.00 7.30 1.25
C THR A 60 -4.05 8.12 -0.04
N TYR A 61 -3.15 7.80 -0.97
CA TYR A 61 -2.91 8.60 -2.17
C TYR A 61 -3.84 8.23 -3.32
N ALA A 62 -4.18 9.20 -4.18
CA ALA A 62 -5.09 8.99 -5.31
C ALA A 62 -4.42 8.25 -6.48
N SER A 63 -3.08 8.28 -6.57
CA SER A 63 -2.29 7.52 -7.53
C SER A 63 -1.06 6.88 -6.89
N TRP A 64 -0.56 5.82 -7.51
CA TRP A 64 0.68 5.18 -7.07
C TRP A 64 1.90 6.09 -7.27
N THR A 65 1.89 6.95 -8.30
CA THR A 65 2.94 7.96 -8.51
C THR A 65 3.03 8.95 -7.36
N GLN A 66 1.90 9.48 -6.91
CA GLN A 66 1.84 10.38 -5.75
C GLN A 66 2.35 9.68 -4.47
N LEU A 67 2.02 8.40 -4.29
CA LEU A 67 2.54 7.60 -3.18
C LEU A 67 4.08 7.53 -3.24
N VAL A 68 4.64 7.15 -4.39
CA VAL A 68 6.10 6.99 -4.54
C VAL A 68 6.81 8.32 -4.28
N GLU A 69 6.31 9.41 -4.87
CA GLU A 69 6.87 10.76 -4.67
C GLU A 69 6.80 11.21 -3.20
N SER A 70 5.67 10.99 -2.54
CA SER A 70 5.41 11.48 -1.17
C SER A 70 6.03 10.61 -0.07
N GLU A 71 6.32 9.35 -0.37
CA GLU A 71 6.83 8.35 0.58
C GLU A 71 8.30 7.96 0.36
N ALA A 72 8.98 8.60 -0.60
CA ALA A 72 10.40 8.41 -0.85
C ALA A 72 11.23 8.60 0.44
N GLY A 73 11.98 7.57 0.83
CA GLY A 73 12.80 7.55 2.06
C GLY A 73 12.01 7.42 3.37
N ARG A 74 10.67 7.27 3.34
CA ARG A 74 9.80 7.13 4.53
C ARG A 74 9.32 5.69 4.76
N LEU A 75 9.27 4.88 3.71
CA LEU A 75 8.90 3.46 3.74
C LEU A 75 10.14 2.57 3.72
N ASP A 76 10.04 1.41 4.37
CA ASP A 76 11.06 0.36 4.31
C ASP A 76 10.84 -0.60 3.13
N ALA A 77 9.60 -0.73 2.67
CA ALA A 77 9.23 -1.53 1.51
C ALA A 77 7.92 -1.06 0.87
N VAL A 78 7.74 -1.46 -0.39
CA VAL A 78 6.47 -1.31 -1.11
C VAL A 78 6.00 -2.68 -1.60
N VAL A 79 4.71 -2.96 -1.45
CA VAL A 79 4.07 -4.18 -1.97
C VAL A 79 3.23 -3.80 -3.19
N VAL A 80 3.57 -4.40 -4.33
CA VAL A 80 2.86 -4.18 -5.60
C VAL A 80 1.81 -5.28 -5.79
N LEU A 81 0.53 -4.87 -5.77
CA LEU A 81 -0.66 -5.73 -5.79
C LEU A 81 -1.56 -5.47 -7.00
N THR A 82 -1.02 -4.81 -8.03
CA THR A 82 -1.66 -4.55 -9.32
C THR A 82 -1.55 -5.77 -10.25
N PRO A 83 -2.32 -5.82 -11.35
CA PRO A 83 -2.12 -6.83 -12.38
C PRO A 83 -0.69 -6.79 -12.95
N THR A 84 -0.10 -7.96 -13.24
CA THR A 84 1.28 -8.13 -13.70
C THR A 84 1.73 -7.18 -14.83
N PRO A 85 0.90 -6.87 -15.84
CA PRO A 85 1.31 -5.94 -16.91
C PRO A 85 1.58 -4.49 -16.47
N GLN A 86 1.29 -4.13 -15.21
CA GLN A 86 1.55 -2.78 -14.65
C GLN A 86 2.79 -2.75 -13.76
N HIS A 87 3.41 -3.92 -13.50
CA HIS A 87 4.50 -4.02 -12.54
C HIS A 87 5.78 -3.35 -13.02
N ASP A 88 6.05 -3.39 -14.32
CA ASP A 88 7.28 -2.86 -14.91
C ASP A 88 7.48 -1.37 -14.59
N GLU A 89 6.49 -0.54 -14.90
CA GLU A 89 6.53 0.90 -14.64
C GLU A 89 6.61 1.20 -13.13
N GLN A 90 5.83 0.46 -12.32
CA GLN A 90 5.75 0.68 -10.88
C GLN A 90 7.05 0.32 -10.17
N VAL A 91 7.69 -0.78 -10.55
CA VAL A 91 8.96 -1.23 -9.95
C VAL A 91 10.12 -0.36 -10.39
N LEU A 92 10.14 0.12 -11.65
CA LEU A 92 11.19 1.01 -12.14
C LEU A 92 11.16 2.41 -11.51
N ALA A 93 10.02 2.80 -10.92
CA ALA A 93 9.85 4.10 -10.28
C ALA A 93 10.22 4.12 -8.77
N LEU A 94 10.42 2.96 -8.14
CA LEU A 94 10.78 2.80 -6.72
C LEU A 94 12.29 2.94 -6.49
#